data_AF-A0A355KTJ6-F1
#
_entry.id   AF-A0A355KTJ6-F1
#
_cell.length_a   1.000
_cell.length_b   1.000
_cell.length_c   1.000
_cell.angle_alpha   90.00
_cell.angle_beta   90.00
_cell.angle_gamma   90.00
#
_symmetry.space_group_name_H-M   'P 1'
#
loop_
_entity.id
_entity.type
_entity.pdbx_description
1 polymer ?
#
loop_
_entity_poly.entity_id
_entity_poly.type
_entity_poly.pdbx_seq_one_letter_code
_entity_poly.pdbx_strand_id
1 'polypeptide(L)'
;MDFGKAALVAVVGFVTVIAILAIIAMFIKAIAAMFDKTSKTAQAPVDPAPAAPAAPSVQPAQSGVELVGVDEPTAAVIMAIVSHRSGISLDRLAFKSIKLSEDK
;
A
#
# COMPACT_ATOMS: atom_id res chain seq x y z
N MET A 1 41.29 -0.68 32.66
CA MET A 1 40.49 -0.25 31.49
C MET A 1 39.82 -1.49 30.92
N ASP A 2 38.50 -1.55 31.08
CA ASP A 2 37.70 -2.78 31.11
C ASP A 2 37.41 -3.36 29.71
N PHE A 3 38.43 -3.92 29.06
CA PHE A 3 38.31 -4.57 27.74
C PHE A 3 37.21 -5.63 27.70
N GLY A 4 37.06 -6.42 28.77
CA GLY A 4 35.98 -7.41 28.89
C GLY A 4 34.58 -6.80 28.91
N LYS A 5 34.41 -5.61 29.51
CA LYS A 5 33.13 -4.89 29.48
C LYS A 5 32.84 -4.30 28.10
N ALA A 6 33.85 -3.78 27.42
CA ALA A 6 33.71 -3.29 26.04
C ALA A 6 33.33 -4.43 25.08
N ALA A 7 33.98 -5.61 25.22
CA ALA A 7 33.64 -6.79 24.44
C ALA A 7 32.20 -7.27 24.70
N LEU A 8 31.76 -7.29 25.97
CA LEU A 8 30.38 -7.66 26.31
C LEU A 8 29.36 -6.67 25.72
N VAL A 9 29.62 -5.37 25.81
CA VAL A 9 28.77 -4.33 25.22
C VAL A 9 28.68 -4.48 23.70
N ALA A 10 29.79 -4.76 23.03
CA ALA A 10 29.80 -4.99 21.58
C ALA A 10 28.99 -6.22 21.17
N VAL A 11 29.11 -7.34 21.90
CA VAL A 11 28.33 -8.56 21.66
C VAL A 11 26.84 -8.31 21.89
N VAL A 12 26.48 -7.64 22.98
CA VAL A 12 25.07 -7.29 23.28
C VAL A 12 24.50 -6.39 22.19
N GLY A 13 25.25 -5.38 21.74
CA GLY A 13 24.83 -4.51 20.64
C GLY A 13 24.62 -5.29 19.33
N PHE A 14 25.54 -6.18 18.98
CA PHE A 14 25.43 -7.02 17.78
C PHE A 14 24.20 -7.94 17.84
N VAL A 15 23.99 -8.62 18.98
CA VAL A 15 22.80 -9.47 19.18
C VAL A 15 21.51 -8.64 19.10
N THR A 16 21.51 -7.43 19.64
CA THR A 16 20.35 -6.53 19.59
C THR A 16 19.99 -6.15 18.15
N VAL A 17 20.99 -5.82 17.32
CA VAL A 17 20.77 -5.51 15.90
C VAL A 17 20.21 -6.74 15.15
N ILE A 18 20.79 -7.92 15.38
CA ILE A 18 20.28 -9.17 14.79
C ILE A 18 18.84 -9.44 15.22
N ALA A 19 18.51 -9.24 16.50
CA ALA A 19 17.15 -9.42 17.01
C ALA A 19 16.15 -8.47 16.34
N ILE A 20 16.49 -7.19 16.19
CA ILE A 20 15.64 -6.21 15.51
C ILE A 20 15.44 -6.59 14.04
N LEU A 21 16.51 -6.97 13.33
CA LEU A 21 16.40 -7.43 11.94
C LEU A 21 15.54 -8.68 11.81
N ALA A 22 15.65 -9.63 12.74
CA ALA A 22 14.84 -10.84 12.75
C ALA A 22 13.34 -10.53 12.96
N ILE A 23 13.02 -9.59 13.86
CA ILE A 23 11.62 -9.15 14.08
C ILE A 23 11.05 -8.49 12.81
N ILE A 24 11.81 -7.58 12.18
CA ILE A 24 11.39 -6.93 10.94
C ILE A 24 11.18 -7.97 9.82
N ALA A 25 12.13 -8.89 9.65
CA ALA A 25 12.03 -9.95 8.65
C ALA A 25 10.84 -10.89 8.90
N MET A 26 10.56 -11.22 10.16
CA MET A 26 9.38 -12.00 10.55
C MET A 26 8.09 -11.26 10.18
N PHE A 27 8.01 -9.95 10.42
CA PHE A 27 6.84 -9.15 10.11
C PHE A 27 6.58 -9.08 8.60
N ILE A 28 7.62 -8.84 7.80
CA ILE A 28 7.55 -8.86 6.33
C ILE A 28 7.10 -10.25 5.85
N LYS A 29 7.68 -11.33 6.40
CA LYS A 29 7.35 -12.71 6.03
C LYS A 29 5.94 -13.11 6.43
N ALA A 30 5.42 -12.59 7.55
CA ALA A 30 4.03 -12.81 7.98
C ALA A 30 3.03 -12.13 7.03
N ILE A 31 3.31 -10.89 6.62
CA ILE A 31 2.50 -10.17 5.63
C ILE A 31 2.59 -10.84 4.26
N ALA A 32 3.80 -11.23 3.83
CA ALA A 32 4.00 -11.98 2.58
C ALA A 32 3.23 -13.31 2.59
N ALA A 33 3.29 -14.08 3.68
CA ALA A 33 2.54 -15.33 3.81
C ALA A 33 1.01 -15.14 3.80
N MET A 34 0.50 -14.01 4.30
CA MET A 34 -0.91 -13.64 4.15
C MET A 34 -1.27 -13.29 2.70
N PHE A 35 -0.38 -12.60 1.99
CA PHE A 35 -0.53 -12.31 0.56
C PHE A 35 -0.42 -13.58 -0.31
N ASP A 36 0.52 -14.49 -0.03
CA ASP A 36 0.63 -15.79 -0.71
C ASP A 36 -0.63 -16.65 -0.53
N LYS A 37 -1.25 -16.59 0.65
CA LYS A 37 -2.55 -17.24 0.91
C LYS A 37 -3.70 -16.63 0.10
N THR A 38 -3.63 -15.34 -0.25
CA THR A 38 -4.64 -14.68 -1.09
C THR A 38 -4.34 -14.78 -2.59
N SER A 39 -3.10 -15.07 -2.97
CA SER A 39 -2.64 -15.14 -4.38
C SER A 39 -2.60 -16.55 -4.97
N LYS A 40 -3.21 -17.56 -4.32
CA LYS A 40 -3.39 -18.91 -4.90
C LYS A 40 -4.40 -18.95 -6.07
N THR A 41 -4.65 -17.84 -6.75
CA THR A 41 -5.22 -17.82 -8.10
C THR A 41 -4.52 -16.74 -8.91
N ALA A 42 -3.53 -17.19 -9.67
CA ALA A 42 -2.98 -16.61 -10.91
C ALA A 42 -1.45 -16.60 -10.89
N GLN A 43 -0.85 -17.80 -10.97
CA GLN A 43 0.48 -17.95 -11.52
C GLN A 43 0.32 -18.29 -12.99
N ALA A 44 0.50 -17.30 -13.87
CA ALA A 44 0.89 -17.54 -15.25
C ALA A 44 2.27 -16.91 -15.43
N PRO A 45 3.28 -17.67 -15.89
CA PRO A 45 4.63 -17.16 -16.07
C PRO A 45 4.64 -16.20 -17.28
N VAL A 46 5.15 -14.99 -17.09
CA VAL A 46 5.47 -14.10 -18.21
C VAL A 46 6.99 -14.03 -18.38
N ASP A 47 7.39 -14.65 -19.49
CA ASP A 47 8.69 -14.60 -20.16
C ASP A 47 9.19 -13.14 -20.33
N PRO A 48 10.50 -12.86 -20.31
CA PRO A 48 11.02 -11.51 -20.42
C PRO A 48 11.34 -11.13 -21.88
N ALA A 49 10.57 -10.22 -22.50
CA ALA A 49 11.01 -9.27 -23.55
C ALA A 49 9.81 -8.54 -24.20
N PRO A 50 9.99 -7.41 -24.91
CA PRO A 50 10.97 -6.32 -24.81
C PRO A 50 10.28 -4.96 -24.54
N ALA A 51 11.06 -3.98 -24.04
CA ALA A 51 10.60 -2.61 -23.81
C ALA A 51 10.10 -1.93 -25.10
N ALA A 52 8.84 -1.47 -25.07
CA ALA A 52 8.24 -0.59 -26.08
C ALA A 52 7.57 0.60 -25.37
N PRO A 53 7.64 1.81 -25.95
CA PRO A 53 7.46 3.09 -25.26
C PRO A 53 6.07 3.24 -24.63
N ALA A 54 6.06 3.74 -23.39
CA ALA A 54 4.86 4.01 -22.61
C ALA A 54 3.96 5.02 -23.33
N ALA A 55 2.96 4.52 -24.05
CA ALA A 55 1.77 5.27 -24.38
C ALA A 55 1.08 5.67 -23.06
N PRO A 56 0.55 6.91 -22.93
CA PRO A 56 -0.17 7.32 -21.74
C PRO A 56 -1.33 6.35 -21.53
N SER A 57 -1.23 5.55 -20.46
CA SER A 57 -2.27 4.65 -20.02
C SER A 57 -3.52 5.50 -19.78
N VAL A 58 -4.50 5.34 -20.66
CA VAL A 58 -5.86 5.80 -20.42
C VAL A 58 -6.35 4.93 -19.26
N GLN A 59 -6.12 5.39 -18.04
CA GLN A 59 -6.49 4.66 -16.84
C GLN A 59 -8.02 4.52 -16.87
N PRO A 60 -8.56 3.29 -16.79
CA PRO A 60 -10.00 3.09 -16.81
C PRO A 60 -10.62 3.96 -15.73
N ALA A 61 -11.63 4.76 -16.11
CA ALA A 61 -12.43 5.54 -15.18
C ALA A 61 -12.79 4.66 -13.98
N GLN A 62 -12.49 5.16 -12.79
CA GLN A 62 -12.59 4.53 -11.47
C GLN A 62 -13.96 3.85 -11.30
N SER A 63 -14.10 2.62 -11.81
CA SER A 63 -15.34 1.86 -11.87
C SER A 63 -15.36 0.93 -10.67
N GLY A 64 -15.66 1.50 -9.50
CA GLY A 64 -15.71 0.72 -8.26
C GLY A 64 -15.87 1.51 -6.96
N VAL A 65 -16.42 2.73 -7.01
CA VAL A 65 -16.66 3.48 -5.77
C VAL A 65 -17.95 2.97 -5.13
N GLU A 66 -17.86 2.48 -3.89
CA GLU A 66 -19.02 2.04 -3.12
C GLU A 66 -19.79 3.28 -2.60
N LEU A 67 -20.97 3.53 -3.17
CA LEU A 67 -21.86 4.61 -2.74
C LEU A 67 -22.90 4.06 -1.75
N VAL A 68 -22.91 4.59 -0.53
CA VAL A 68 -23.88 4.22 0.51
C VAL A 68 -24.74 5.43 0.86
N GLY A 69 -25.99 5.42 0.40
CA GLY A 69 -26.94 6.51 0.63
C GLY A 69 -26.63 7.80 -0.15
N VAL A 70 -25.82 7.71 -1.21
CA VAL A 70 -25.43 8.85 -2.05
C VAL A 70 -25.64 8.51 -3.52
N ASP A 71 -26.21 9.44 -4.28
CA ASP A 71 -26.43 9.31 -5.72
C ASP A 71 -25.16 9.56 -6.53
N GLU A 72 -25.09 9.01 -7.73
CA GLU A 72 -23.89 9.07 -8.60
C GLU A 72 -23.45 10.50 -8.97
N PRO A 73 -24.33 11.42 -9.43
CA PRO A 73 -23.96 12.82 -9.65
C PRO A 73 -23.51 13.54 -8.37
N THR A 74 -24.10 13.23 -7.21
CA THR A 74 -23.64 13.79 -5.93
C THR A 74 -22.22 13.29 -5.60
N ALA A 75 -21.96 12.00 -5.81
CA ALA A 75 -20.63 11.43 -5.67
C ALA A 75 -19.62 12.10 -6.62
N ALA A 76 -19.98 12.32 -7.88
CA ALA A 76 -19.11 12.99 -8.85
C ALA A 76 -18.72 14.41 -8.41
N VAL A 77 -19.68 15.17 -7.86
CA VAL A 77 -19.41 16.50 -7.29
C VAL A 77 -18.46 16.42 -6.10
N ILE A 78 -18.66 15.45 -5.20
CA ILE A 78 -17.74 15.21 -4.07
C ILE A 78 -16.33 14.89 -4.58
N MET A 79 -16.20 14.04 -5.61
CA MET A 79 -14.90 13.71 -6.19
C MET A 79 -14.19 14.92 -6.79
N ALA A 80 -14.94 15.79 -7.48
CA ALA A 80 -14.42 17.02 -8.06
C ALA A 80 -13.94 18.01 -6.98
N ILE A 81 -14.69 18.18 -5.89
CA ILE A 81 -14.31 19.10 -4.80
C ILE A 81 -13.05 18.60 -4.08
N VAL A 82 -12.99 17.29 -3.76
CA VAL A 82 -11.84 16.72 -3.04
C VAL A 82 -10.59 16.77 -3.90
N SER A 83 -10.68 16.48 -5.20
CA SER A 83 -9.54 16.63 -6.12
C SER A 83 -9.03 18.08 -6.19
N HIS A 84 -9.95 19.05 -6.25
CA HIS A 84 -9.59 20.47 -6.29
C HIS A 84 -8.97 20.96 -4.98
N ARG A 85 -9.50 20.54 -3.82
CA ARG A 85 -8.95 20.90 -2.50
C ARG A 85 -7.63 20.21 -2.20
N SER A 86 -7.47 18.97 -2.63
CA SER A 86 -6.24 18.19 -2.41
C SER A 86 -5.15 18.51 -3.43
N GLY A 87 -5.48 19.12 -4.56
CA GLY A 87 -4.54 19.33 -5.68
C GLY A 87 -4.14 18.04 -6.41
N ILE A 88 -4.85 16.92 -6.18
CA ILE A 88 -4.60 15.62 -6.81
C ILE A 88 -5.66 15.43 -7.89
N SER A 89 -5.22 15.28 -9.15
CA SER A 89 -6.12 15.00 -10.28
C SER A 89 -6.88 13.68 -10.08
N LEU A 90 -8.10 13.59 -10.62
CA LEU A 90 -8.97 12.39 -10.53
C LEU A 90 -8.30 11.09 -11.00
N ASP A 91 -7.34 11.18 -11.91
CA ASP A 91 -6.51 10.05 -12.38
C ASP A 91 -5.72 9.36 -11.24
N ARG A 92 -5.22 10.16 -10.29
CA ARG A 92 -4.43 9.69 -9.14
C ARG A 92 -5.22 9.61 -7.83
N LEU A 93 -6.49 10.01 -7.85
CA LEU A 93 -7.34 10.06 -6.68
C LEU A 93 -8.33 8.88 -6.70
N ALA A 94 -8.13 7.91 -5.81
CA ALA A 94 -8.98 6.74 -5.69
C ALA A 94 -9.97 6.88 -4.51
N PHE A 95 -11.27 6.87 -4.81
CA PHE A 95 -12.32 6.85 -3.80
C PHE A 95 -12.70 5.41 -3.47
N LYS A 96 -12.56 5.02 -2.18
CA LYS A 96 -12.93 3.66 -1.73
C LYS A 96 -14.44 3.54 -1.47
N SER A 97 -15.00 4.43 -0.66
CA SER A 97 -16.45 4.51 -0.44
C SER A 97 -16.88 5.93 -0.12
N ILE A 98 -18.09 6.30 -0.50
CA ILE A 98 -18.74 7.56 -0.13
C ILE A 98 -20.02 7.21 0.63
N LYS A 99 -20.10 7.65 1.89
CA LYS A 99 -21.20 7.32 2.81
C LYS A 99 -21.86 8.61 3.31
N LEU A 100 -23.19 8.64 3.34
CA LEU A 100 -23.92 9.71 4.03
C LEU A 100 -23.83 9.45 5.54
N SER A 101 -23.10 10.29 6.27
CA SER A 101 -23.08 10.27 7.74
C SER A 101 -24.28 11.05 8.27
N GLU A 102 -25.17 10.35 9.00
CA GLU A 102 -26.19 10.96 9.85
C GLU A 102 -25.50 11.60 11.06
N ASP A 103 -24.91 12.78 10.87
CA ASP A 103 -24.40 13.59 11.97
C ASP A 103 -25.60 14.25 12.66
N LYS A 104 -25.79 13.91 13.94
CA LYS A 104 -26.90 14.34 14.80
C LYS A 104 -26.55 15.60 15.59
#